data_AF-G3VVY8-F1
#
_entry.id   AF-G3VVY8-F1
#
_cell.length_a   1.000
_cell.length_b   1.000
_cell.length_c   1.000
_cell.angle_alpha   90.00
_cell.angle_beta   90.00
_cell.angle_gamma   90.00
#
_symmetry.space_group_name_H-M   'P 1'
#
loop_
_entity.id
_entity.type
_entity.pdbx_description
1 polymer ?
#
loop_
_entity_poly.entity_id
_entity_poly.type
_entity_poly.pdbx_seq_one_letter_code
_entity_poly.pdbx_strand_id
1 'polypeptide(L)'
;ARGQIKVDQSPQVLILPEGANVSLQCKWSSAVNNLQWFKQNPGEGPVFLFFMASGMKQIGRFSSKMNSKDRLSSLHITGSQRGDSATYFCAV
;
A
#
# COMPACT_ATOMS: atom_id res chain seq x y z
N ALA A 1 19.18 -14.43 15.95
CA ALA A 1 19.36 -13.62 14.73
C ALA A 1 18.00 -13.06 14.32
N ARG A 2 17.85 -11.73 14.18
CA ARG A 2 16.62 -11.17 13.58
C ARG A 2 16.63 -11.57 12.11
N GLY A 3 15.72 -12.46 11.69
CA GLY A 3 15.57 -12.81 10.28
C GLY A 3 15.20 -11.57 9.46
N GLN A 4 15.69 -11.49 8.23
CA GLN A 4 15.31 -10.43 7.30
C GLN A 4 13.82 -10.57 6.96
N ILE A 5 13.04 -9.51 7.23
CA ILE A 5 11.61 -9.49 6.86
C ILE A 5 11.54 -9.28 5.35
N LYS A 6 10.92 -10.23 4.65
CA LYS A 6 10.65 -10.11 3.22
C LYS A 6 9.29 -9.46 3.02
N VAL A 7 9.22 -8.53 2.08
CA VAL A 7 8.00 -7.85 1.67
C VAL A 7 7.73 -8.19 0.21
N ASP A 8 6.49 -8.57 -0.09
CA ASP A 8 6.01 -8.88 -1.42
C ASP A 8 4.82 -7.97 -1.77
N GLN A 9 4.97 -7.17 -2.81
CA GLN A 9 3.93 -6.26 -3.28
C GLN A 9 3.32 -6.76 -4.60
N SER A 10 2.00 -6.70 -4.70
CA SER A 10 1.30 -7.09 -5.93
C SER A 10 0.10 -6.19 -6.23
N PRO A 11 -0.23 -5.99 -7.52
CA PRO A 11 0.62 -6.29 -8.68
C PRO A 11 1.86 -5.38 -8.74
N GLN A 12 2.91 -5.82 -9.44
CA GLN A 12 4.14 -5.03 -9.63
C GLN A 12 3.91 -3.84 -10.58
N VAL A 13 3.07 -4.04 -11.58
CA VAL A 13 2.64 -3.01 -12.54
C VAL A 13 1.14 -3.13 -12.71
N LEU A 14 0.45 -1.99 -12.68
CA LEU A 14 -0.99 -1.91 -12.86
C LEU A 14 -1.32 -0.77 -13.82
N ILE A 15 -2.04 -1.11 -14.90
CA ILE A 15 -2.52 -0.16 -15.90
C ILE A 15 -4.04 -0.31 -15.97
N LEU A 16 -4.75 0.80 -15.81
CA LEU A 16 -6.21 0.83 -15.75
C LEU A 16 -6.72 2.18 -16.25
N PRO A 17 -7.98 2.26 -16.73
CA PRO A 17 -8.58 3.52 -17.12
C PRO A 17 -8.91 4.40 -15.92
N GLU A 18 -8.96 5.71 -16.14
CA GLU A 18 -9.46 6.67 -15.16
C GLU A 18 -10.88 6.30 -14.70
N GLY A 19 -11.15 6.48 -13.41
CA GLY A 19 -12.41 6.08 -12.76
C GLY A 19 -12.44 4.63 -12.28
N ALA A 20 -11.50 3.76 -12.70
CA ALA A 20 -11.43 2.40 -12.19
C ALA A 20 -10.93 2.36 -10.74
N ASN A 21 -11.29 1.30 -10.00
CA ASN A 21 -10.84 1.08 -8.64
C ASN A 21 -9.49 0.35 -8.63
N VAL A 22 -8.59 0.82 -7.78
CA VAL A 22 -7.25 0.25 -7.57
C VAL A 22 -7.28 -0.64 -6.33
N SER A 23 -6.58 -1.78 -6.39
CA SER A 23 -6.26 -2.59 -5.22
C SER A 23 -4.80 -3.04 -5.33
N LEU A 24 -3.98 -2.58 -4.38
CA LEU A 24 -2.60 -3.00 -4.21
C LEU A 24 -2.49 -3.81 -2.91
N GLN A 25 -1.64 -4.82 -2.92
CA GLN A 25 -1.42 -5.72 -1.79
C GLN A 25 0.05 -5.68 -1.37
N CYS A 26 0.26 -5.82 -0.07
CA CYS A 26 1.56 -5.92 0.56
C CYS A 26 1.55 -7.05 1.57
N LYS A 27 2.31 -8.11 1.30
CA LYS A 27 2.49 -9.27 2.18
C LYS A 27 3.87 -9.26 2.78
N TRP A 28 4.02 -9.83 3.97
CA TRP A 28 5.33 -9.90 4.62
C TRP A 28 5.55 -11.22 5.36
N SER A 29 6.81 -11.60 5.54
CA SER A 29 7.19 -12.96 5.97
C SER A 29 6.99 -13.25 7.46
N SER A 30 6.98 -12.24 8.33
CA SER A 30 7.08 -12.42 9.80
C SER A 30 6.06 -11.57 10.56
N ALA A 31 6.00 -11.67 11.89
CA ALA A 31 5.11 -10.78 12.65
C ALA A 31 5.66 -9.34 12.61
N VAL A 32 4.80 -8.37 12.30
CA VAL A 32 5.12 -6.94 12.28
C VAL A 32 4.06 -6.20 13.08
N ASN A 33 4.46 -5.13 13.76
CA ASN A 33 3.55 -4.36 14.61
C ASN A 33 2.81 -3.27 13.84
N ASN A 34 3.40 -2.80 12.74
CA ASN A 34 2.85 -1.74 11.92
C ASN A 34 3.30 -1.90 10.46
N LEU A 35 2.67 -1.11 9.60
CA LEU A 35 3.00 -0.97 8.19
C LEU A 35 2.76 0.48 7.77
N GLN A 36 3.57 0.99 6.86
CA GLN A 36 3.39 2.30 6.24
C GLN A 36 3.17 2.16 4.75
N TRP A 37 2.26 2.96 4.19
CA TRP A 37 2.07 3.13 2.75
C TRP A 37 2.60 4.48 2.30
N PHE A 38 3.28 4.49 1.16
CA PHE A 38 3.84 5.68 0.53
C PHE A 38 3.43 5.75 -0.94
N LYS A 39 3.38 6.97 -1.47
CA LYS A 39 3.24 7.28 -2.89
C LYS A 39 4.47 8.06 -3.34
N GLN A 40 5.05 7.68 -4.47
CA GLN A 40 6.15 8.39 -5.09
C GLN A 40 5.78 8.77 -6.51
N ASN A 41 5.69 10.07 -6.78
CA ASN A 41 5.54 10.57 -8.14
C ASN A 41 6.90 10.48 -8.88
N PRO A 42 6.90 10.36 -10.22
CA PRO A 42 8.13 10.36 -11.00
C PRO A 42 8.99 11.62 -10.71
N GLY A 43 10.26 11.42 -10.35
CA GLY A 43 11.18 12.51 -10.03
C GLY A 43 11.07 13.09 -8.61
N GLU A 44 10.14 12.61 -7.79
CA GLU A 44 9.95 13.05 -6.40
C GLU A 44 10.36 11.99 -5.37
N GLY A 45 10.45 12.39 -4.11
CA GLY A 45 10.65 11.48 -2.98
C GLY A 45 9.35 10.77 -2.55
N PRO A 46 9.43 9.68 -1.78
CA PRO A 46 8.25 9.02 -1.23
C PRO A 46 7.48 9.93 -0.26
N VAL A 47 6.17 10.08 -0.50
CA VAL A 47 5.23 10.82 0.34
C VAL A 47 4.38 9.84 1.14
N PHE A 48 4.28 10.08 2.44
CA PHE A 48 3.49 9.26 3.36
C PHE A 48 1.98 9.30 3.04
N LEU A 49 1.33 8.14 3.04
CA LEU A 49 -0.13 8.00 2.90
C LEU A 49 -0.80 7.51 4.19
N PHE A 50 -0.39 6.33 4.67
CA PHE A 50 -1.02 5.67 5.82
C PHE A 50 0.00 5.06 6.76
N PHE A 51 -0.32 5.10 8.04
CA PHE A 51 0.29 4.28 9.08
C PHE A 51 -0.77 3.31 9.60
N MET A 52 -0.51 2.02 9.49
CA MET A 52 -1.41 0.94 9.84
C MET A 52 -0.81 0.14 11.00
N ALA A 53 -1.59 -0.11 12.04
CA ALA A 53 -1.24 -1.05 13.12
C ALA A 53 -2.24 -2.21 13.16
N SER A 54 -3.52 -1.91 12.94
CA SER A 54 -4.59 -2.88 12.75
C SER A 54 -5.80 -2.19 12.10
N GLY A 55 -6.75 -2.98 11.59
CA GLY A 55 -8.04 -2.47 11.12
C GLY A 55 -7.98 -1.79 9.76
N MET A 56 -8.83 -0.77 9.57
CA MET A 56 -9.00 -0.03 8.32
C MET A 56 -8.91 1.47 8.55
N LYS A 57 -8.27 2.19 7.63
CA LYS A 57 -8.21 3.66 7.59
C LYS A 57 -8.62 4.15 6.20
N GLN A 58 -9.19 5.35 6.14
CA GLN A 58 -9.62 5.97 4.89
C GLN A 58 -9.38 7.48 4.93
N ILE A 59 -8.86 8.02 3.84
CA ILE A 59 -8.67 9.45 3.60
C ILE A 59 -9.16 9.74 2.18
N GLY A 60 -10.34 10.36 2.06
CA GLY A 60 -10.98 10.62 0.77
C GLY A 60 -11.21 9.33 -0.02
N ARG A 61 -10.64 9.26 -1.23
CA ARG A 61 -10.70 8.11 -2.15
C ARG A 61 -9.76 6.96 -1.79
N PHE A 62 -8.77 7.22 -0.93
CA PHE A 62 -7.76 6.24 -0.54
C PHE A 62 -8.19 5.53 0.74
N SER A 63 -8.06 4.21 0.79
CA SER A 63 -8.25 3.44 2.02
C SER A 63 -7.20 2.35 2.14
N SER A 64 -6.81 2.04 3.38
CA SER A 64 -5.91 0.94 3.66
C SER A 64 -6.47 0.04 4.74
N LYS A 65 -6.25 -1.26 4.60
CA LYS A 65 -6.62 -2.28 5.58
C LYS A 65 -5.39 -3.09 5.94
N MET A 66 -5.24 -3.45 7.20
CA MET A 66 -4.16 -4.32 7.66
C MET A 66 -4.73 -5.50 8.45
N ASN A 67 -4.38 -6.70 8.02
CA ASN A 67 -4.62 -7.94 8.75
C ASN A 67 -3.26 -8.52 9.20
N SER A 68 -2.95 -8.36 10.48
CA SER A 68 -1.72 -8.88 11.06
C SER A 68 -1.67 -10.41 11.11
N LYS A 69 -2.83 -11.09 11.19
CA LYS A 69 -2.91 -12.56 11.18
C LYS A 69 -2.51 -13.13 9.83
N ASP A 70 -3.04 -12.53 8.76
CA ASP A 70 -2.76 -12.93 7.37
C ASP A 70 -1.46 -12.32 6.83
N ARG A 71 -0.78 -11.49 7.63
CA ARG A 71 0.44 -10.76 7.27
C ARG A 71 0.28 -10.00 5.95
N LEU A 72 -0.85 -9.33 5.82
CA LEU A 72 -1.29 -8.68 4.60
C LEU A 72 -1.85 -7.29 4.91
N SER A 73 -1.48 -6.32 4.09
CA SER A 73 -2.15 -5.03 3.99
C SER A 73 -2.56 -4.79 2.55
N SER A 74 -3.67 -4.10 2.38
CA SER A 74 -4.12 -3.62 1.08
C SER A 74 -4.29 -2.11 1.09
N LEU A 75 -3.96 -1.50 -0.04
CA LEU A 75 -4.25 -0.10 -0.36
C LEU A 75 -5.27 -0.09 -1.50
N HIS A 76 -6.37 0.62 -1.29
CA HIS A 76 -7.43 0.79 -2.27
C HIS A 76 -7.57 2.26 -2.63
N ILE A 77 -7.84 2.50 -3.90
CA ILE A 77 -8.14 3.84 -4.41
C ILE A 77 -9.44 3.71 -5.20
N THR A 78 -10.49 4.39 -4.77
CA THR A 78 -11.75 4.41 -5.51
C THR A 78 -11.73 5.53 -6.55
N GLY A 79 -12.28 5.27 -7.74
CA GLY A 79 -12.35 6.28 -8.79
C GLY A 79 -10.99 6.90 -9.11
N SER A 80 -10.06 6.10 -9.63
CA SER A 80 -8.69 6.55 -9.95
C SER A 80 -8.69 7.81 -10.82
N GLN A 81 -7.74 8.69 -10.56
CA GLN A 81 -7.52 9.93 -11.30
C GLN A 81 -6.15 9.89 -11.97
N ARG A 82 -5.92 10.71 -13.01
CA ARG A 82 -4.61 10.79 -13.69
C ARG A 82 -3.45 11.07 -12.72
N GLY A 83 -3.69 11.93 -11.73
CA GLY A 83 -2.73 12.25 -10.68
C GLY A 83 -2.41 11.10 -9.73
N ASP A 84 -3.14 9.98 -9.77
CA ASP A 84 -2.86 8.79 -8.98
C ASP A 84 -1.78 7.90 -9.63
N SER A 85 -1.36 8.19 -10.87
CA SER A 85 -0.26 7.48 -11.53
C SER A 85 1.07 7.76 -10.82
N ALA A 86 1.57 6.77 -10.10
CA ALA A 86 2.74 6.86 -9.24
C ALA A 86 3.24 5.46 -8.87
N THR A 87 4.42 5.37 -8.27
CA THR A 87 4.88 4.15 -7.60
C THR A 87 4.39 4.15 -6.15
N TYR A 88 3.80 3.05 -5.72
CA TYR A 88 3.28 2.88 -4.36
C TYR A 88 4.09 1.84 -3.60
N PHE A 89 4.58 2.21 -2.43
CA PHE A 89 5.43 1.35 -1.60
C PHE A 89 4.74 1.02 -0.29
N CYS A 90 4.97 -0.19 0.22
CA CYS A 90 4.73 -0.50 1.62
C CYS A 90 6.07 -0.74 2.35
N ALA A 91 6.10 -0.42 3.64
CA ALA A 91 7.23 -0.68 4.51
C ALA A 91 6.76 -1.28 5.85
N VAL A 92 7.50 -2.27 6.37
CA VAL A 92 7.25 -2.98 7.65
C VAL A 92 8.51 -3.10 8.48
#